data_AF-A0A164H442-F1
#
_entry.id   AF-A0A164H442-F1
#
_cell.length_a   1.000
_cell.length_b   1.000
_cell.length_c   1.000
_cell.angle_alpha   90.00
_cell.angle_beta   90.00
_cell.angle_gamma   90.00
#
_symmetry.space_group_name_H-M   'P 1'
#
loop_
_entity.id
_entity.type
_entity.pdbx_description
1 polymer ?
#
loop_
_entity_poly.entity_id
_entity_poly.type
_entity_poly.pdbx_seq_one_letter_code
_entity_poly.pdbx_strand_id
1 'polypeptide(L)'
;NETLKPDDQPTENNIIIGNVWPDNKTAFPDFFRDSTKQWWTEEIRLFYELLKFDALWIDMNEVANFDTNQYSDKLYCPPNQWDDPPYETMAAHTGPTNRLSDKTICMVAKFGEKNDERLNYEVHNLYGYSQSIVTQDGKYTGHWLGDNFSNWKNMADSIIGMMEFNMFGMPYIGADICGFVLNTTEELCERWMEIGAFYPFSRNHNVKDAIDQDPGVWPDTVAASGRKALNIRYRLLPYLYTLFYDSHTTGSTVVRPLYHEFSQDRKARSIDKQFMWGPALLISPVLQEGKVSVDVYIPEDVWYDYYTGIRVTVLGSTTLSAPRDHINLHLRGGYILPAQKPDLNTMLSRQNNFELLVPLNDQNSASGKMFWDDGESVNTIEDGLYQINKFELSNNVLTITVEKESASSWPGIVQKLDTIEFMGWPSPPL
;
A
#
# COMPACT_ATOMS: atom_id res chain seq x y z
N ASN A 1 33.22 -21.83 -16.76
CA ASN A 1 33.62 -21.62 -18.16
C ASN A 1 34.19 -20.22 -18.25
N GLU A 2 35.50 -20.08 -18.43
CA GLU A 2 36.15 -18.76 -18.54
C GLU A 2 35.58 -17.90 -19.68
N THR A 3 34.90 -18.52 -20.65
CA THR A 3 34.26 -17.90 -21.81
C THR A 3 32.95 -17.15 -21.52
N LEU A 4 32.35 -17.30 -20.34
CA LEU A 4 31.09 -16.64 -19.96
C LEU A 4 31.28 -15.53 -18.94
N LYS A 5 32.53 -15.29 -18.53
CA LYS A 5 32.88 -14.20 -17.63
C LYS A 5 32.98 -12.90 -18.44
N PRO A 6 32.30 -11.82 -18.04
CA PRO A 6 32.49 -10.52 -18.66
C PRO A 6 33.96 -10.05 -18.56
N ASP A 7 34.50 -9.50 -19.64
CA ASP A 7 35.93 -9.16 -19.76
C ASP A 7 36.35 -8.03 -18.80
N ASP A 8 35.40 -7.20 -18.34
CA ASP A 8 35.63 -6.04 -17.47
C ASP A 8 35.64 -6.40 -15.96
N GLN A 9 35.62 -7.69 -15.63
CA GLN A 9 35.39 -8.19 -14.26
C GLN A 9 36.67 -8.73 -13.59
N PRO A 10 36.83 -8.51 -12.27
CA PRO A 10 38.01 -8.96 -11.53
C PRO A 10 38.32 -10.45 -11.74
N THR A 11 39.57 -10.80 -11.98
CA THR A 11 40.03 -12.21 -12.09
C THR A 11 40.01 -12.94 -10.77
N GLU A 12 40.03 -12.20 -9.66
CA GLU A 12 40.00 -12.75 -8.32
C GLU A 12 38.55 -12.75 -7.78
N ASN A 13 38.19 -13.83 -7.08
CA ASN A 13 36.96 -13.98 -6.29
C ASN A 13 35.62 -14.16 -7.02
N ASN A 14 35.59 -14.26 -8.37
CA ASN A 14 34.37 -14.55 -9.15
C ASN A 14 33.16 -13.63 -8.82
N ILE A 15 33.41 -12.35 -8.53
CA ILE A 15 32.39 -11.37 -8.19
C ILE A 15 31.94 -10.65 -9.47
N ILE A 16 30.63 -10.46 -9.62
CA ILE A 16 30.09 -9.55 -10.64
C ILE A 16 29.97 -8.16 -10.03
N ILE A 17 30.57 -7.22 -10.72
CA ILE A 17 30.69 -5.83 -10.35
C ILE A 17 29.96 -4.98 -11.39
N GLY A 18 29.03 -4.17 -10.92
CA GLY A 18 28.23 -3.27 -11.74
C GLY A 18 28.32 -1.82 -11.27
N ASN A 19 27.27 -1.07 -11.57
CA ASN A 19 27.11 0.35 -11.30
C ASN A 19 25.68 0.62 -10.83
N VAL A 20 25.53 1.25 -9.67
CA VAL A 20 24.24 1.76 -9.18
C VAL A 20 24.49 3.18 -8.63
N TRP A 21 23.85 3.58 -7.53
CA TRP A 21 23.95 4.92 -6.97
C TRP A 21 25.34 5.35 -6.48
N PRO A 22 26.19 4.47 -5.88
CA PRO A 22 27.54 4.86 -5.49
C PRO A 22 28.40 5.26 -6.70
N ASP A 23 29.26 6.26 -6.53
CA ASP A 23 30.22 6.69 -7.57
C ASP A 23 31.17 5.56 -7.99
N ASN A 24 31.49 4.67 -7.05
CA ASN A 24 32.33 3.50 -7.27
C ASN A 24 31.52 2.31 -7.74
N LYS A 25 32.20 1.34 -8.38
CA LYS A 25 31.55 0.09 -8.80
C LYS A 25 30.99 -0.71 -7.60
N THR A 26 29.90 -1.43 -7.81
CA THR A 26 29.13 -2.11 -6.77
C THR A 26 29.11 -3.63 -6.97
N ALA A 27 29.19 -4.38 -5.87
CA ALA A 27 28.90 -5.81 -5.85
C ALA A 27 27.43 -6.06 -5.43
N PHE A 28 26.88 -7.20 -5.81
CA PHE A 28 25.49 -7.57 -5.52
C PHE A 28 25.45 -8.71 -4.49
N PRO A 29 24.89 -8.51 -3.28
CA PRO A 29 24.80 -9.55 -2.26
C PRO A 29 23.95 -10.74 -2.72
N ASP A 30 24.35 -11.96 -2.35
CA ASP A 30 23.60 -13.18 -2.62
C ASP A 30 22.73 -13.56 -1.42
N PHE A 31 21.50 -13.07 -1.38
CA PHE A 31 20.57 -13.29 -0.25
C PHE A 31 20.09 -14.74 -0.10
N PHE A 32 20.47 -15.65 -1.01
CA PHE A 32 20.21 -17.08 -0.86
C PHE A 32 21.22 -17.77 0.08
N ARG A 33 22.37 -17.14 0.37
CA ARG A 33 23.42 -17.69 1.26
C ARG A 33 23.21 -17.33 2.71
N ASP A 34 23.44 -18.29 3.60
CA ASP A 34 23.33 -18.05 5.05
C ASP A 34 24.37 -17.05 5.55
N SER A 35 25.56 -17.03 4.94
CA SER A 35 26.60 -16.04 5.23
C SER A 35 26.16 -14.61 4.90
N THR A 36 25.44 -14.40 3.79
CA THR A 36 24.91 -13.08 3.43
C THR A 36 23.77 -12.66 4.35
N LYS A 37 22.97 -13.61 4.85
CA LYS A 37 21.94 -13.32 5.87
C LYS A 37 22.55 -12.74 7.13
N GLN A 38 23.57 -13.42 7.66
CA GLN A 38 24.30 -12.97 8.85
C GLN A 38 24.95 -11.60 8.64
N TRP A 39 25.60 -11.41 7.49
CA TRP A 39 26.21 -10.13 7.13
C TRP A 39 25.15 -9.01 7.07
N TRP A 40 24.04 -9.22 6.37
CA TRP A 40 22.98 -8.21 6.22
C TRP A 40 22.36 -7.80 7.57
N THR A 41 22.05 -8.79 8.42
CA THR A 41 21.56 -8.53 9.79
C THR A 41 22.56 -7.72 10.61
N GLU A 42 23.85 -8.04 10.50
CA GLU A 42 24.90 -7.34 11.25
C GLU A 42 25.08 -5.90 10.75
N GLU A 43 25.08 -5.66 9.44
CA GLU A 43 25.15 -4.29 8.89
C GLU A 43 23.96 -3.44 9.33
N ILE A 44 22.73 -4.00 9.32
CA ILE A 44 21.54 -3.32 9.84
C ILE A 44 21.71 -3.00 11.34
N ARG A 45 22.21 -3.95 12.14
CA ARG A 45 22.44 -3.77 13.58
C ARG A 45 23.45 -2.67 13.85
N LEU A 46 24.59 -2.70 13.16
CA LEU A 46 25.64 -1.69 13.26
C LEU A 46 25.14 -0.31 12.85
N PHE A 47 24.37 -0.23 11.76
CA PHE A 47 23.78 1.04 11.34
C PHE A 47 22.72 1.55 12.34
N TYR A 48 21.92 0.65 12.92
CA TYR A 48 20.97 1.00 13.97
C TYR A 48 21.64 1.52 15.25
N GLU A 49 22.86 1.08 15.56
CA GLU A 49 23.66 1.65 16.66
C GLU A 49 24.05 3.12 16.39
N LEU A 50 24.20 3.50 15.13
CA LEU A 50 24.53 4.86 14.70
C LEU A 50 23.29 5.75 14.53
N LEU A 51 22.24 5.22 13.92
CA LEU A 51 21.00 5.93 13.60
C LEU A 51 19.80 5.05 13.92
N LYS A 52 18.95 5.49 14.85
CA LYS A 52 17.72 4.79 15.19
C LYS A 52 16.67 5.01 14.09
N PHE A 53 16.17 3.92 13.52
CA PHE A 53 15.11 3.90 12.52
C PHE A 53 14.04 2.87 12.87
N ASP A 54 12.79 3.11 12.49
CA ASP A 54 11.68 2.22 12.84
C ASP A 54 11.36 1.21 11.72
N ALA A 55 11.86 1.45 10.51
CA ALA A 55 11.64 0.60 9.35
C ALA A 55 12.78 0.74 8.33
N LEU A 56 12.84 -0.21 7.40
CA LEU A 56 13.77 -0.22 6.27
C LEU A 56 12.99 -0.15 4.96
N TRP A 57 13.42 0.74 4.06
CA TRP A 57 12.99 0.75 2.67
C TRP A 57 14.09 0.09 1.82
N ILE A 58 13.84 -1.13 1.35
CA ILE A 58 14.73 -1.85 0.42
C ILE A 58 14.30 -1.55 -1.02
N ASP A 59 15.19 -0.95 -1.78
CA ASP A 59 14.95 -0.45 -3.14
C ASP A 59 16.04 -0.96 -4.11
N MET A 60 15.82 -0.81 -5.41
CA MET A 60 16.72 -1.20 -6.50
C MET A 60 16.99 -2.72 -6.55
N ASN A 61 16.07 -3.52 -6.01
CA ASN A 61 16.27 -4.93 -5.70
C ASN A 61 15.56 -5.90 -6.65
N GLU A 62 15.28 -5.46 -7.88
CA GLU A 62 15.23 -6.35 -9.05
C GLU A 62 16.61 -6.94 -9.37
N VAL A 63 17.65 -6.55 -8.61
CA VAL A 63 19.06 -6.54 -8.99
C VAL A 63 19.29 -5.49 -10.08
N ALA A 64 18.79 -4.28 -9.85
CA ALA A 64 18.92 -3.19 -10.81
C ALA A 64 20.40 -2.82 -10.99
N ASN A 65 20.82 -2.66 -12.24
CA ASN A 65 22.16 -2.24 -12.59
C ASN A 65 22.11 -1.21 -13.72
N PHE A 66 22.87 -0.13 -13.60
CA PHE A 66 22.92 0.90 -14.61
C PHE A 66 23.79 0.46 -15.79
N ASP A 67 23.28 0.76 -16.99
CA ASP A 67 24.03 0.74 -18.24
C ASP A 67 24.63 -0.62 -18.67
N THR A 68 24.13 -1.74 -18.15
CA THR A 68 24.54 -3.08 -18.62
C THR A 68 24.38 -3.19 -20.14
N ASN A 69 25.42 -3.69 -20.81
CA ASN A 69 25.52 -3.86 -22.26
C ASN A 69 25.58 -2.55 -23.08
N GLN A 70 25.51 -1.36 -22.48
CA GLN A 70 25.40 -0.10 -23.23
C GLN A 70 26.75 0.55 -23.56
N TYR A 71 27.70 0.53 -22.63
CA TYR A 71 29.00 1.20 -22.78
C TYR A 71 30.15 0.27 -22.41
N SER A 72 31.30 0.45 -23.06
CA SER A 72 32.46 -0.44 -22.91
C SER A 72 33.15 -0.39 -21.54
N ASP A 73 32.90 0.67 -20.77
CA ASP A 73 33.42 0.87 -19.41
C ASP A 73 32.46 0.38 -18.31
N LYS A 74 31.30 -0.16 -18.71
CA LYS A 74 30.26 -0.72 -17.84
C LYS A 74 30.22 -2.25 -17.99
N LEU A 75 29.41 -2.89 -17.12
CA LEU A 75 29.19 -4.34 -17.16
C LEU A 75 28.71 -4.77 -18.57
N TYR A 76 29.44 -5.69 -19.19
CA TYR A 76 29.12 -6.18 -20.53
C TYR A 76 29.00 -7.70 -20.58
N CYS A 77 27.78 -8.22 -20.67
CA CYS A 77 27.54 -9.66 -20.59
C CYS A 77 27.90 -10.36 -21.92
N PRO A 78 28.79 -11.37 -21.94
CA PRO A 78 29.13 -12.09 -23.17
C PRO A 78 27.89 -12.74 -23.82
N PRO A 79 27.83 -12.89 -25.16
CA PRO A 79 26.74 -13.60 -25.83
C PRO A 79 26.55 -15.02 -25.29
N ASN A 80 25.33 -15.36 -24.88
CA ASN A 80 25.03 -16.69 -24.32
C ASN A 80 23.52 -16.96 -24.30
N GLN A 81 23.13 -18.24 -24.22
CA GLN A 81 21.72 -18.66 -24.29
C GLN A 81 20.84 -18.24 -23.09
N TRP A 82 21.41 -17.66 -22.03
CA TRP A 82 20.66 -17.22 -20.85
C TRP A 82 20.35 -15.73 -20.91
N ASP A 83 21.28 -14.92 -21.39
CA ASP A 83 21.04 -13.52 -21.72
C ASP A 83 20.25 -13.35 -23.03
N ASP A 84 20.43 -14.31 -23.96
CA ASP A 84 19.82 -14.37 -25.29
C ASP A 84 19.03 -15.70 -25.46
N PRO A 85 17.89 -15.87 -24.76
CA PRO A 85 17.16 -17.14 -24.75
C PRO A 85 16.54 -17.47 -26.11
N PRO A 86 16.36 -18.76 -26.45
CA PRO A 86 15.74 -19.16 -27.71
C PRO A 86 14.27 -18.71 -27.85
N TYR A 87 13.61 -18.38 -26.73
CA TYR A 87 12.32 -17.74 -26.69
C TYR A 87 12.41 -16.47 -25.84
N GLU A 88 12.37 -15.33 -26.52
CA GLU A 88 12.42 -14.01 -25.91
C GLU A 88 11.02 -13.64 -25.38
N THR A 89 10.91 -13.44 -24.07
CA THR A 89 9.71 -12.83 -23.49
C THR A 89 9.75 -11.31 -23.69
N MET A 90 8.64 -10.62 -23.44
CA MET A 90 8.62 -9.15 -23.53
C MET A 90 9.68 -8.46 -22.65
N ALA A 91 10.12 -9.10 -21.57
CA ALA A 91 11.17 -8.56 -20.70
C ALA A 91 12.48 -8.29 -21.47
N ALA A 92 12.86 -9.17 -22.39
CA ALA A 92 14.06 -8.99 -23.21
C ALA A 92 14.02 -7.71 -24.04
N HIS A 93 12.82 -7.25 -24.45
CA HIS A 93 12.63 -6.07 -25.29
C HIS A 93 12.42 -4.76 -24.52
N THR A 94 12.51 -4.78 -23.19
CA THR A 94 12.35 -3.56 -22.37
C THR A 94 13.65 -2.74 -22.26
N GLY A 95 14.77 -3.36 -22.59
CA GLY A 95 16.11 -2.79 -22.52
C GLY A 95 16.64 -2.26 -23.85
N PRO A 96 17.77 -1.53 -23.82
CA PRO A 96 18.34 -0.89 -25.00
C PRO A 96 19.02 -1.86 -25.98
N THR A 97 19.35 -3.09 -25.56
CA THR A 97 20.08 -4.07 -26.40
C THR A 97 19.27 -5.31 -26.74
N ASN A 98 18.00 -5.37 -26.31
CA ASN A 98 17.10 -6.52 -26.47
C ASN A 98 17.59 -7.79 -25.74
N ARG A 99 18.19 -7.64 -24.55
CA ARG A 99 18.76 -8.76 -23.79
C ARG A 99 18.19 -8.80 -22.38
N LEU A 100 18.10 -9.99 -21.79
CA LEU A 100 17.58 -10.13 -20.42
C LEU A 100 18.47 -9.44 -19.37
N SER A 101 19.77 -9.30 -19.61
CA SER A 101 20.68 -8.56 -18.72
C SER A 101 20.55 -7.05 -18.79
N ASP A 102 19.74 -6.50 -19.69
CA ASP A 102 19.57 -5.06 -19.77
C ASP A 102 18.98 -4.52 -18.47
N LYS A 103 19.61 -3.46 -17.94
CA LYS A 103 19.26 -2.83 -16.64
C LYS A 103 19.39 -3.74 -15.41
N THR A 104 20.05 -4.90 -15.54
CA THR A 104 20.36 -5.82 -14.43
C THR A 104 21.73 -6.48 -14.63
N ILE A 105 22.08 -7.53 -13.88
CA ILE A 105 23.34 -8.26 -14.02
C ILE A 105 23.21 -9.43 -15.01
N CYS A 106 24.35 -9.96 -15.46
CA CYS A 106 24.38 -11.07 -16.40
C CYS A 106 23.57 -12.29 -15.92
N MET A 107 22.80 -12.90 -16.82
CA MET A 107 21.95 -14.05 -16.47
C MET A 107 22.74 -15.29 -16.06
N VAL A 108 24.02 -15.34 -16.42
CA VAL A 108 24.98 -16.38 -15.99
C VAL A 108 25.58 -16.16 -14.59
N ALA A 109 25.26 -15.05 -13.92
CA ALA A 109 25.64 -14.83 -12.52
C ALA A 109 25.14 -15.98 -11.64
N LYS A 110 25.91 -16.38 -10.63
CA LYS A 110 25.56 -17.50 -9.74
C LYS A 110 25.10 -17.01 -8.38
N PHE A 111 24.01 -17.58 -7.90
CA PHE A 111 23.44 -17.39 -6.57
C PHE A 111 23.34 -18.72 -5.82
N GLY A 112 23.29 -18.69 -4.50
CA GLY A 112 23.17 -19.85 -3.63
C GLY A 112 24.50 -20.43 -3.13
N GLU A 113 24.38 -21.47 -2.32
CA GLU A 113 25.51 -22.20 -1.73
C GLU A 113 26.25 -23.06 -2.76
N LYS A 114 27.51 -23.40 -2.51
CA LYS A 114 28.37 -24.12 -3.49
C LYS A 114 27.78 -25.45 -3.98
N ASN A 115 27.00 -26.13 -3.15
CA ASN A 115 26.33 -27.40 -3.47
C ASN A 115 24.92 -27.22 -4.05
N ASP A 116 24.41 -25.99 -4.13
CA ASP A 116 23.07 -25.67 -4.62
C ASP A 116 23.06 -24.36 -5.44
N GLU A 117 24.10 -24.13 -6.23
CA GLU A 117 24.20 -22.93 -7.07
C GLU A 117 23.07 -22.91 -8.11
N ARG A 118 22.53 -21.71 -8.35
CA ARG A 118 21.54 -21.39 -9.40
C ARG A 118 22.01 -20.20 -10.21
N LEU A 119 21.60 -20.14 -11.46
CA LEU A 119 21.88 -18.98 -12.31
C LEU A 119 20.90 -17.85 -11.99
N ASN A 120 21.33 -16.60 -12.18
CA ASN A 120 20.43 -15.44 -12.15
C ASN A 120 19.26 -15.63 -13.10
N TYR A 121 19.49 -16.24 -14.27
CA TYR A 121 18.43 -16.67 -15.18
C TYR A 121 17.26 -17.42 -14.50
N GLU A 122 17.56 -18.24 -13.49
CA GLU A 122 16.58 -19.08 -12.79
C GLU A 122 15.94 -18.37 -11.59
N VAL A 123 16.65 -17.42 -10.96
CA VAL A 123 16.26 -16.83 -9.68
C VAL A 123 16.13 -15.30 -9.69
N HIS A 124 16.30 -14.63 -10.83
CA HIS A 124 16.29 -13.16 -10.95
C HIS A 124 15.04 -12.54 -10.30
N ASN A 125 13.86 -13.02 -10.68
CA ASN A 125 12.57 -12.53 -10.16
C ASN A 125 12.35 -12.85 -8.66
N LEU A 126 13.20 -13.68 -8.05
CA LEU A 126 13.16 -14.00 -6.62
C LEU A 126 14.12 -13.15 -5.80
N TYR A 127 14.97 -12.31 -6.42
CA TYR A 127 16.00 -11.59 -5.68
C TYR A 127 15.43 -10.62 -4.65
N GLY A 128 14.53 -9.71 -5.06
CA GLY A 128 13.90 -8.78 -4.13
C GLY A 128 13.13 -9.49 -3.01
N TYR A 129 12.45 -10.59 -3.36
CA TYR A 129 11.81 -11.46 -2.36
C TYR A 129 12.83 -12.10 -1.41
N SER A 130 13.96 -12.58 -1.91
CA SER A 130 15.02 -13.15 -1.07
C SER A 130 15.61 -12.12 -0.10
N GLN A 131 15.85 -10.88 -0.54
CA GLN A 131 16.26 -9.79 0.36
C GLN A 131 15.18 -9.48 1.41
N SER A 132 13.91 -9.49 1.00
CA SER A 132 12.78 -9.23 1.90
C SER A 132 12.66 -10.29 3.00
N ILE A 133 12.97 -11.57 2.71
CA ILE A 133 13.00 -12.66 3.70
C ILE A 133 14.04 -12.38 4.77
N VAL A 134 15.25 -11.99 4.37
CA VAL A 134 16.35 -11.72 5.30
C VAL A 134 16.09 -10.46 6.13
N THR A 135 15.35 -9.51 5.56
CA THR A 135 15.04 -8.23 6.22
C THR A 135 13.86 -8.36 7.20
N GLN A 136 12.77 -9.02 6.82
CA GLN A 136 11.56 -9.15 7.64
C GLN A 136 10.66 -10.34 7.21
N ASP A 137 11.22 -11.56 7.19
CA ASP A 137 10.55 -12.83 6.84
C ASP A 137 9.80 -12.86 5.48
N GLY A 138 9.86 -11.79 4.68
CA GLY A 138 9.28 -11.62 3.34
C GLY A 138 7.76 -11.50 3.33
N LYS A 139 7.08 -12.31 4.15
CA LYS A 139 5.61 -12.34 4.33
C LYS A 139 5.04 -11.03 4.88
N TYR A 140 5.81 -10.25 5.63
CA TYR A 140 5.33 -9.08 6.38
C TYR A 140 5.72 -7.74 5.74
N THR A 141 6.09 -7.73 4.46
CA THR A 141 6.52 -6.51 3.77
C THR A 141 5.35 -5.78 3.09
N GLY A 142 5.49 -4.46 2.99
CA GLY A 142 4.68 -3.63 2.11
C GLY A 142 5.32 -3.47 0.74
N HIS A 143 4.63 -2.75 -0.14
CA HIS A 143 5.15 -2.38 -1.45
C HIS A 143 4.65 -0.98 -1.82
N TRP A 144 5.35 -0.28 -2.71
CA TRP A 144 4.85 0.95 -3.35
C TRP A 144 4.87 0.76 -4.86
N LEU A 145 3.99 1.43 -5.59
CA LEU A 145 3.81 1.17 -7.04
C LEU A 145 4.96 1.67 -7.95
N GLY A 146 6.12 2.01 -7.39
CA GLY A 146 7.30 2.43 -8.12
C GLY A 146 7.26 3.86 -8.64
N ASP A 147 8.16 4.15 -9.56
CA ASP A 147 8.44 5.47 -10.15
C ASP A 147 7.32 5.94 -11.09
N ASN A 148 6.18 6.31 -10.52
CA ASN A 148 5.05 6.85 -11.25
C ASN A 148 5.34 8.28 -11.74
N PHE A 149 4.74 8.67 -12.87
CA PHE A 149 4.84 10.06 -13.34
C PHE A 149 3.79 10.96 -12.68
N SER A 150 4.12 12.22 -12.48
CA SER A 150 3.19 13.28 -12.03
C SER A 150 2.20 13.65 -13.14
N ASN A 151 1.26 12.75 -13.42
CA ASN A 151 0.15 12.98 -14.35
C ASN A 151 -1.16 12.30 -13.88
N TRP A 152 -2.28 12.73 -14.46
CA TRP A 152 -3.62 12.22 -14.15
C TRP A 152 -3.82 10.73 -14.44
N LYS A 153 -3.13 10.20 -15.46
CA LYS A 153 -3.23 8.78 -15.81
C LYS A 153 -2.64 7.92 -14.69
N ASN A 154 -1.45 8.24 -14.21
CA ASN A 154 -0.80 7.49 -13.14
C ASN A 154 -1.54 7.63 -11.81
N MET A 155 -2.17 8.78 -11.54
CA MET A 155 -3.08 8.90 -10.41
C MET A 155 -4.28 7.94 -10.54
N ALA A 156 -4.88 7.81 -11.73
CA ALA A 156 -5.95 6.84 -11.96
C ALA A 156 -5.46 5.38 -11.88
N ASP A 157 -4.33 5.07 -12.51
CA ASP A 157 -3.73 3.72 -12.52
C ASP A 157 -3.35 3.24 -11.10
N SER A 158 -3.09 4.17 -10.16
CA SER A 158 -2.81 3.82 -8.77
C SER A 158 -3.94 3.00 -8.11
N ILE A 159 -5.19 3.22 -8.51
CA ILE A 159 -6.36 2.48 -8.02
C ILE A 159 -6.26 1.03 -8.48
N ILE A 160 -5.94 0.82 -9.75
CA ILE A 160 -5.74 -0.51 -10.35
C ILE A 160 -4.63 -1.24 -9.62
N GLY A 161 -3.46 -0.62 -9.48
CA GLY A 161 -2.32 -1.21 -8.78
C GLY A 161 -2.65 -1.62 -7.35
N MET A 162 -3.34 -0.78 -6.57
CA MET A 162 -3.74 -1.16 -5.21
C MET A 162 -4.69 -2.36 -5.18
N MET A 163 -5.66 -2.43 -6.09
CA MET A 163 -6.60 -3.56 -6.16
C MET A 163 -5.89 -4.86 -6.55
N GLU A 164 -5.00 -4.81 -7.54
CA GLU A 164 -4.19 -5.95 -7.98
C GLU A 164 -3.29 -6.47 -6.86
N PHE A 165 -2.56 -5.59 -6.17
CA PHE A 165 -1.68 -6.00 -5.06
C PHE A 165 -2.45 -6.56 -3.86
N ASN A 166 -3.68 -6.10 -3.61
CA ASN A 166 -4.54 -6.76 -2.62
C ASN A 166 -4.90 -8.19 -3.05
N MET A 167 -5.13 -8.44 -4.35
CA MET A 167 -5.32 -9.80 -4.88
C MET A 167 -4.03 -10.64 -4.83
N PHE A 168 -2.86 -10.00 -4.93
CA PHE A 168 -1.56 -10.65 -4.79
C PHE A 168 -1.16 -10.90 -3.32
N GLY A 169 -1.99 -10.49 -2.35
CA GLY A 169 -1.74 -10.70 -0.93
C GLY A 169 -0.82 -9.65 -0.28
N MET A 170 -0.67 -8.47 -0.89
CA MET A 170 0.15 -7.36 -0.40
C MET A 170 -0.72 -6.12 -0.14
N PRO A 171 -1.51 -6.10 0.95
CA PRO A 171 -2.49 -5.04 1.20
C PRO A 171 -1.89 -3.70 1.64
N TYR A 172 -0.65 -3.69 2.15
CA TYR A 172 0.06 -2.46 2.51
C TYR A 172 0.74 -1.86 1.27
N ILE A 173 -0.08 -1.23 0.44
CA ILE A 173 0.28 -0.75 -0.90
C ILE A 173 -0.20 0.70 -1.11
N GLY A 174 0.51 1.43 -1.98
CA GLY A 174 0.13 2.76 -2.44
C GLY A 174 1.07 3.27 -3.53
N ALA A 175 0.69 4.36 -4.20
CA ALA A 175 1.56 5.08 -5.12
C ALA A 175 2.19 6.30 -4.43
N ASP A 176 3.26 6.84 -5.02
CA ASP A 176 3.80 8.12 -4.58
C ASP A 176 2.82 9.24 -4.94
N ILE A 177 2.26 9.85 -3.90
CA ILE A 177 1.24 10.89 -3.99
C ILE A 177 1.86 12.13 -4.64
N CYS A 178 1.11 12.75 -5.55
CA CYS A 178 1.53 13.83 -6.45
C CYS A 178 2.46 13.40 -7.59
N GLY A 179 2.90 12.14 -7.61
CA GLY A 179 3.77 11.52 -8.61
C GLY A 179 5.25 11.69 -8.30
N PHE A 180 6.07 10.72 -8.70
CA PHE A 180 7.50 10.71 -8.44
C PHE A 180 8.29 11.43 -9.56
N VAL A 181 8.05 11.08 -10.83
CA VAL A 181 8.79 11.60 -11.98
C VAL A 181 8.06 12.80 -12.61
N LEU A 182 8.82 13.83 -12.99
CA LEU A 182 8.35 15.13 -13.53
C LEU A 182 7.79 16.06 -12.46
N ASN A 183 7.53 17.32 -12.85
CA ASN A 183 6.91 18.29 -11.96
C ASN A 183 5.39 18.08 -11.93
N THR A 184 4.83 18.00 -10.72
CA THR A 184 3.39 18.00 -10.51
C THR A 184 2.77 19.39 -10.77
N THR A 185 1.44 19.46 -10.75
CA THR A 185 0.69 20.72 -10.72
C THR A 185 -0.09 20.82 -9.42
N GLU A 186 -0.41 22.04 -9.01
CA GLU A 186 -1.22 22.29 -7.80
C GLU A 186 -2.54 21.51 -7.82
N GLU A 187 -3.25 21.48 -8.95
CA GLU A 187 -4.53 20.76 -9.07
C GLU A 187 -4.35 19.24 -9.01
N LEU A 188 -3.35 18.72 -9.73
CA LEU A 188 -3.06 17.29 -9.67
C LEU A 188 -2.70 16.88 -8.25
N CYS A 189 -1.80 17.62 -7.59
CA CYS A 189 -1.36 17.29 -6.25
C CYS A 189 -2.48 17.45 -5.21
N GLU A 190 -3.37 18.44 -5.37
CA GLU A 190 -4.55 18.56 -4.51
C GLU A 190 -5.44 17.31 -4.63
N ARG A 191 -5.83 16.92 -5.84
CA ARG A 191 -6.64 15.70 -6.07
C ARG A 191 -5.93 14.42 -5.62
N TRP A 192 -4.61 14.37 -5.81
CA TRP A 192 -3.83 13.20 -5.40
C TRP A 192 -3.73 13.09 -3.89
N MET A 193 -3.64 14.21 -3.16
CA MET A 193 -3.70 14.20 -1.69
C MET A 193 -5.07 13.72 -1.18
N GLU A 194 -6.16 14.05 -1.88
CA GLU A 194 -7.50 13.56 -1.52
C GLU A 194 -7.60 12.04 -1.61
N ILE A 195 -7.25 11.45 -2.77
CA ILE A 195 -7.32 9.99 -2.97
C ILE A 195 -6.20 9.25 -2.22
N GLY A 196 -5.00 9.84 -2.16
CA GLY A 196 -3.81 9.26 -1.55
C GLY A 196 -3.96 9.06 -0.04
N ALA A 197 -4.76 9.91 0.62
CA ALA A 197 -5.16 9.70 2.02
C ALA A 197 -5.90 8.36 2.24
N PHE A 198 -6.44 7.74 1.19
CA PHE A 198 -7.11 6.44 1.23
C PHE A 198 -6.26 5.30 0.67
N TYR A 199 -4.97 5.52 0.40
CA TYR A 199 -4.03 4.43 0.15
C TYR A 199 -3.68 3.76 1.48
N PRO A 200 -3.66 2.41 1.58
CA PRO A 200 -3.17 1.76 2.79
C PRO A 200 -1.76 2.22 3.17
N PHE A 201 -0.86 2.32 2.19
CA PHE A 201 0.43 3.02 2.31
C PHE A 201 0.34 4.41 1.67
N SER A 202 0.18 5.45 2.49
CA SER A 202 -0.02 6.84 2.06
C SER A 202 1.26 7.66 2.19
N ARG A 203 2.07 7.74 1.12
CA ARG A 203 3.35 8.46 1.08
C ARG A 203 3.36 9.51 -0.05
N ASN A 204 3.79 10.74 0.25
CA ASN A 204 4.23 11.70 -0.77
C ASN A 204 5.76 11.57 -0.91
N HIS A 205 6.22 11.30 -2.13
CA HIS A 205 7.62 11.11 -2.45
C HIS A 205 7.89 11.68 -3.84
N ASN A 206 9.13 12.13 -4.10
CA ASN A 206 9.47 12.92 -5.27
C ASN A 206 10.88 12.60 -5.75
N VAL A 207 11.09 12.69 -7.06
CA VAL A 207 12.42 12.52 -7.65
C VAL A 207 13.31 13.72 -7.32
N LYS A 208 14.62 13.47 -7.31
CA LYS A 208 15.62 14.53 -7.23
C LYS A 208 15.44 15.53 -8.39
N ASP A 209 15.67 16.81 -8.09
CA ASP A 209 15.65 17.94 -9.04
C ASP A 209 14.26 18.33 -9.58
N ALA A 210 13.18 17.64 -9.18
CA ALA A 210 11.81 18.12 -9.38
C ALA A 210 11.47 19.25 -8.39
N ILE A 211 10.41 20.02 -8.69
CA ILE A 211 9.89 21.04 -7.76
C ILE A 211 9.40 20.39 -6.47
N ASP A 212 9.50 21.12 -5.35
CA ASP A 212 8.90 20.69 -4.09
C ASP A 212 7.39 20.48 -4.28
N GLN A 213 6.86 19.43 -3.64
CA GLN A 213 5.46 19.04 -3.76
C GLN A 213 4.86 18.50 -2.45
N ASP A 214 5.54 18.71 -1.32
CA ASP A 214 4.92 18.44 -0.03
C ASP A 214 3.73 19.38 0.20
N PRO A 215 2.76 19.02 1.07
CA PRO A 215 1.56 19.84 1.24
C PRO A 215 1.84 21.31 1.60
N GLY A 216 2.97 21.61 2.25
CA GLY A 216 3.33 22.96 2.66
C GLY A 216 3.60 23.93 1.51
N VAL A 217 3.85 23.43 0.29
CA VAL A 217 4.09 24.24 -0.91
C VAL A 217 2.85 25.03 -1.32
N TRP A 218 1.66 24.44 -1.18
CA TRP A 218 0.37 25.08 -1.48
C TRP A 218 -0.57 25.02 -0.27
N PRO A 219 -0.44 25.97 0.69
CA PRO A 219 -1.15 25.91 1.96
C PRO A 219 -2.67 26.07 1.84
N ASP A 220 -3.14 26.87 0.88
CA ASP A 220 -4.56 27.22 0.74
C ASP A 220 -5.37 26.18 -0.06
N THR A 221 -4.69 25.28 -0.79
CA THR A 221 -5.31 24.26 -1.65
C THR A 221 -4.86 22.86 -1.22
N VAL A 222 -3.66 22.42 -1.61
CA VAL A 222 -3.13 21.07 -1.34
C VAL A 222 -3.10 20.75 0.16
N ALA A 223 -2.59 21.65 1.00
CA ALA A 223 -2.60 21.41 2.46
C ALA A 223 -4.01 21.43 3.05
N ALA A 224 -4.90 22.30 2.56
CA ALA A 224 -6.27 22.41 3.04
C ALA A 224 -7.08 21.14 2.74
N SER A 225 -7.06 20.68 1.49
CA SER A 225 -7.73 19.47 1.03
C SER A 225 -7.08 18.22 1.60
N GLY A 226 -5.74 18.18 1.62
CA GLY A 226 -4.97 17.13 2.30
C GLY A 226 -5.32 17.01 3.78
N ARG A 227 -5.45 18.12 4.52
CA ARG A 227 -5.85 18.10 5.94
C ARG A 227 -7.25 17.53 6.14
N LYS A 228 -8.21 17.88 5.27
CA LYS A 228 -9.57 17.30 5.32
C LYS A 228 -9.52 15.78 5.13
N ALA A 229 -8.86 15.32 4.06
CA ALA A 229 -8.78 13.90 3.74
C ALA A 229 -7.99 13.11 4.79
N LEU A 230 -6.86 13.64 5.27
CA LEU A 230 -6.04 13.02 6.31
C LEU A 230 -6.76 12.98 7.66
N ASN A 231 -7.54 13.99 8.04
CA ASN A 231 -8.35 13.92 9.26
C ASN A 231 -9.38 12.79 9.18
N ILE A 232 -9.98 12.55 8.01
CA ILE A 232 -10.89 11.42 7.79
C ILE A 232 -10.13 10.09 7.87
N ARG A 233 -8.96 10.00 7.22
CA ARG A 233 -8.07 8.84 7.32
C ARG A 233 -7.77 8.52 8.79
N TYR A 234 -7.28 9.50 9.54
CA TYR A 234 -6.93 9.34 10.95
C TYR A 234 -8.14 8.98 11.81
N ARG A 235 -9.31 9.52 11.47
CA ARG A 235 -10.57 9.14 12.13
C ARG A 235 -10.92 7.68 11.94
N LEU A 236 -10.63 7.13 10.76
CA LEU A 236 -10.94 5.75 10.36
C LEU A 236 -9.77 4.78 10.57
N LEU A 237 -8.68 5.18 11.23
CA LEU A 237 -7.55 4.28 11.50
C LEU A 237 -7.95 3.01 12.28
N PRO A 238 -8.84 3.04 13.29
CA PRO A 238 -9.28 1.81 13.96
C PRO A 238 -9.96 0.83 12.99
N TYR A 239 -10.77 1.35 12.05
CA TYR A 239 -11.37 0.53 11.00
C TYR A 239 -10.31 -0.02 10.05
N LEU A 240 -9.43 0.83 9.51
CA LEU A 240 -8.35 0.40 8.60
C LEU A 240 -7.43 -0.64 9.25
N TYR A 241 -7.08 -0.45 10.52
CA TYR A 241 -6.25 -1.39 11.28
C TYR A 241 -6.95 -2.73 11.51
N THR A 242 -8.27 -2.71 11.74
CA THR A 242 -9.08 -3.93 11.80
C THR A 242 -9.13 -4.65 10.45
N LEU A 243 -9.15 -3.92 9.32
CA LEU A 243 -9.06 -4.54 7.99
C LEU A 243 -7.69 -5.23 7.77
N PHE A 244 -6.61 -4.64 8.28
CA PHE A 244 -5.28 -5.27 8.24
C PHE A 244 -5.21 -6.52 9.10
N TYR A 245 -5.82 -6.51 10.29
CA TYR A 245 -6.00 -7.70 11.11
C TYR A 245 -6.76 -8.81 10.36
N ASP A 246 -7.85 -8.46 9.67
CA ASP A 246 -8.64 -9.41 8.88
C ASP A 246 -7.84 -9.97 7.70
N SER A 247 -7.07 -9.12 7.04
CA SER A 247 -6.17 -9.54 5.96
C SER A 247 -5.12 -10.52 6.46
N HIS A 248 -4.45 -10.20 7.57
CA HIS A 248 -3.41 -11.02 8.17
C HIS A 248 -3.93 -12.38 8.67
N THR A 249 -5.11 -12.41 9.31
CA THR A 249 -5.63 -13.62 9.97
C THR A 249 -6.49 -14.50 9.08
N THR A 250 -7.11 -13.95 8.04
CA THR A 250 -8.06 -14.70 7.18
C THR A 250 -7.74 -14.66 5.70
N GLY A 251 -6.73 -13.88 5.28
CA GLY A 251 -6.41 -13.67 3.86
C GLY A 251 -7.41 -12.74 3.16
N SER A 252 -8.16 -11.92 3.92
CA SER A 252 -9.04 -10.91 3.35
C SER A 252 -8.27 -9.76 2.68
N THR A 253 -8.97 -8.90 1.94
CA THR A 253 -8.39 -7.72 1.29
C THR A 253 -8.75 -6.44 2.04
N VAL A 254 -7.84 -5.44 2.01
CA VAL A 254 -8.04 -4.12 2.60
C VAL A 254 -8.66 -3.17 1.57
N VAL A 255 -7.99 -2.98 0.43
CA VAL A 255 -8.57 -2.28 -0.73
C VAL A 255 -9.30 -3.31 -1.58
N ARG A 256 -10.57 -3.05 -1.89
CA ARG A 256 -11.44 -3.96 -2.64
C ARG A 256 -11.98 -3.28 -3.90
N PRO A 257 -11.92 -3.95 -5.07
CA PRO A 257 -12.77 -3.57 -6.18
C PRO A 257 -14.23 -3.87 -5.81
N LEU A 258 -15.17 -3.09 -6.35
CA LEU A 258 -16.59 -3.22 -6.01
C LEU A 258 -17.12 -4.64 -6.27
N TYR A 259 -16.62 -5.36 -7.29
CA TYR A 259 -17.09 -6.71 -7.60
C TYR A 259 -16.77 -7.76 -6.52
N HIS A 260 -15.85 -7.50 -5.58
CA HIS A 260 -15.62 -8.40 -4.43
C HIS A 260 -16.83 -8.42 -3.50
N GLU A 261 -17.45 -7.26 -3.28
CA GLU A 261 -18.63 -7.11 -2.43
C GLU A 261 -19.94 -7.34 -3.20
N PHE A 262 -19.94 -7.06 -4.50
CA PHE A 262 -21.13 -7.10 -5.36
C PHE A 262 -20.93 -8.07 -6.55
N SER A 263 -20.53 -9.32 -6.28
CA SER A 263 -20.12 -10.30 -7.31
C SER A 263 -21.20 -10.63 -8.37
N GLN A 264 -22.47 -10.49 -8.01
CA GLN A 264 -23.61 -10.70 -8.92
C GLN A 264 -23.91 -9.48 -9.78
N ASP A 265 -23.39 -8.30 -9.41
CA ASP A 265 -23.52 -7.09 -10.19
C ASP A 265 -22.50 -7.09 -11.34
N ARG A 266 -23.01 -7.21 -12.57
CA ARG A 266 -22.16 -7.23 -13.76
C ARG A 266 -21.49 -5.88 -14.04
N LYS A 267 -22.10 -4.76 -13.63
CA LYS A 267 -21.52 -3.43 -13.83
C LYS A 267 -20.34 -3.20 -12.89
N ALA A 268 -20.42 -3.69 -11.65
CA ALA A 268 -19.33 -3.60 -10.68
C ALA A 268 -18.01 -4.23 -11.15
N ARG A 269 -18.07 -5.20 -12.08
CA ARG A 269 -16.87 -5.91 -12.63
C ARG A 269 -15.96 -5.02 -13.46
N SER A 270 -16.50 -3.97 -14.08
CA SER A 270 -15.74 -3.05 -14.94
C SER A 270 -15.43 -1.72 -14.25
N ILE A 271 -15.72 -1.58 -12.95
CA ILE A 271 -15.41 -0.36 -12.21
C ILE A 271 -14.00 -0.46 -11.66
N ASP A 272 -13.11 0.36 -12.20
CA ASP A 272 -11.69 0.42 -11.83
C ASP A 272 -11.23 1.83 -11.38
N LYS A 273 -12.16 2.80 -11.35
CA LYS A 273 -11.95 4.19 -10.95
C LYS A 273 -12.56 4.54 -9.59
N GLN A 274 -13.17 3.56 -8.94
CA GLN A 274 -13.65 3.61 -7.56
C GLN A 274 -13.16 2.36 -6.86
N PHE A 275 -12.97 2.45 -5.55
CA PHE A 275 -12.55 1.32 -4.73
C PHE A 275 -13.19 1.41 -3.36
N MET A 276 -13.10 0.33 -2.61
CA MET A 276 -13.61 0.25 -1.25
C MET A 276 -12.49 -0.01 -0.26
N TRP A 277 -12.65 0.52 0.96
CA TRP A 277 -11.97 -0.02 2.13
C TRP A 277 -12.88 -1.04 2.79
N GLY A 278 -12.41 -2.29 2.81
CA GLY A 278 -13.19 -3.40 3.29
C GLY A 278 -14.57 -3.45 2.63
N PRO A 279 -15.60 -3.91 3.35
CA PRO A 279 -16.95 -4.00 2.80
C PRO A 279 -17.78 -2.71 2.92
N ALA A 280 -17.30 -1.67 3.64
CA ALA A 280 -18.20 -0.66 4.19
C ALA A 280 -17.94 0.79 3.77
N LEU A 281 -16.76 1.12 3.23
CA LEU A 281 -16.45 2.48 2.78
C LEU A 281 -16.19 2.48 1.27
N LEU A 282 -17.02 3.18 0.50
CA LEU A 282 -16.85 3.41 -0.94
C LEU A 282 -16.19 4.76 -1.19
N ILE A 283 -15.07 4.75 -1.91
CA ILE A 283 -14.28 5.94 -2.26
C ILE A 283 -14.44 6.23 -3.75
N SER A 284 -14.86 7.45 -4.08
CA SER A 284 -15.16 7.88 -5.45
C SER A 284 -14.39 9.18 -5.82
N PRO A 285 -13.14 9.06 -6.28
CA PRO A 285 -12.23 10.18 -6.52
C PRO A 285 -12.44 10.87 -7.86
N VAL A 286 -12.11 12.16 -7.95
CA VAL A 286 -11.98 12.88 -9.23
C VAL A 286 -10.61 12.57 -9.84
N LEU A 287 -10.59 12.08 -11.08
CA LEU A 287 -9.38 11.59 -11.75
C LEU A 287 -9.04 12.36 -13.04
N GLN A 288 -9.58 13.57 -13.20
CA GLN A 288 -9.39 14.39 -14.40
C GLN A 288 -9.26 15.87 -14.05
N GLU A 289 -8.42 16.56 -14.81
CA GLU A 289 -8.19 18.00 -14.69
C GLU A 289 -9.45 18.83 -14.97
N GLY A 290 -9.61 19.92 -14.22
CA GLY A 290 -10.68 20.90 -14.34
C GLY A 290 -12.06 20.38 -13.92
N LYS A 291 -12.17 19.17 -13.37
CA LYS A 291 -13.46 18.57 -12.98
C LYS A 291 -13.85 18.96 -11.56
N VAL A 292 -15.10 19.38 -11.43
CA VAL A 292 -15.79 19.68 -10.15
C VAL A 292 -16.98 18.73 -9.90
N SER A 293 -17.02 17.63 -10.64
CA SER A 293 -18.01 16.56 -10.55
C SER A 293 -17.37 15.26 -11.00
N VAL A 294 -17.90 14.13 -10.56
CA VAL A 294 -17.38 12.79 -10.89
C VAL A 294 -18.51 11.84 -11.26
N ASP A 295 -18.31 11.08 -12.33
CA ASP A 295 -19.19 9.97 -12.70
C ASP A 295 -18.84 8.76 -11.83
N VAL A 296 -19.86 8.22 -11.15
CA VAL A 296 -19.72 7.14 -10.18
C VAL A 296 -20.73 6.05 -10.47
N TYR A 297 -20.43 4.86 -9.96
CA TYR A 297 -21.35 3.76 -9.81
C TYR A 297 -21.58 3.49 -8.32
N ILE A 298 -22.84 3.62 -7.88
CA ILE A 298 -23.28 3.28 -6.52
C ILE A 298 -24.04 1.94 -6.58
N PRO A 299 -23.48 0.82 -6.11
CA PRO A 299 -24.14 -0.50 -6.17
C PRO A 299 -25.49 -0.50 -5.46
N GLU A 300 -26.37 -1.43 -5.85
CA GLU A 300 -27.69 -1.61 -5.23
C GLU A 300 -27.55 -2.08 -3.77
N ASP A 301 -27.59 -1.13 -2.85
CA ASP A 301 -27.58 -1.31 -1.39
C ASP A 301 -28.01 0.00 -0.72
N VAL A 302 -28.02 0.03 0.62
CA VAL A 302 -28.16 1.27 1.39
C VAL A 302 -26.80 1.95 1.50
N TRP A 303 -26.73 3.23 1.12
CA TRP A 303 -25.52 4.04 1.23
C TRP A 303 -25.83 5.38 1.90
N TYR A 304 -24.88 5.89 2.67
CA TYR A 304 -24.94 7.20 3.31
C TYR A 304 -23.75 8.02 2.88
N ASP A 305 -23.98 9.29 2.54
CA ASP A 305 -22.89 10.23 2.38
C ASP A 305 -22.14 10.38 3.72
N TYR A 306 -20.82 10.17 3.70
CA TYR A 306 -19.98 10.15 4.91
C TYR A 306 -20.04 11.47 5.69
N TYR A 307 -20.16 12.59 4.99
CA TYR A 307 -20.04 13.93 5.57
C TYR A 307 -21.34 14.39 6.24
N THR A 308 -22.47 14.06 5.63
CA THR A 308 -23.80 14.52 6.05
C THR A 308 -24.60 13.47 6.79
N GLY A 309 -24.23 12.19 6.66
CA GLY A 309 -25.01 11.06 7.17
C GLY A 309 -26.35 10.87 6.45
N ILE A 310 -26.58 11.58 5.34
CA ILE A 310 -27.82 11.51 4.56
C ILE A 310 -27.78 10.28 3.65
N ARG A 311 -28.89 9.54 3.61
CA ARG A 311 -29.05 8.37 2.72
C ARG A 311 -29.01 8.80 1.25
N VAL A 312 -28.18 8.12 0.47
CA VAL A 312 -28.09 8.27 -0.99
C VAL A 312 -29.38 7.74 -1.62
N THR A 313 -30.01 8.55 -2.47
CA THR A 313 -31.29 8.23 -3.12
C THR A 313 -31.12 7.78 -4.57
N VAL A 314 -29.99 8.10 -5.20
CA VAL A 314 -29.69 7.75 -6.59
C VAL A 314 -28.65 6.63 -6.62
N LEU A 315 -29.08 5.45 -7.02
CA LEU A 315 -28.23 4.26 -7.17
C LEU A 315 -27.89 4.01 -8.64
N GLY A 316 -26.90 3.17 -8.88
CA GLY A 316 -26.36 2.87 -10.21
C GLY A 316 -25.41 3.95 -10.70
N SER A 317 -25.32 4.11 -12.02
CA SER A 317 -24.46 5.11 -12.64
C SER A 317 -25.07 6.51 -12.49
N THR A 318 -24.36 7.42 -11.85
CA THR A 318 -24.78 8.80 -11.62
C THR A 318 -23.58 9.74 -11.60
N THR A 319 -23.82 11.05 -11.60
CA THR A 319 -22.78 12.07 -11.47
C THR A 319 -22.97 12.80 -10.14
N LEU A 320 -21.91 12.89 -9.33
CA LEU A 320 -21.92 13.59 -8.05
C LEU A 320 -21.12 14.89 -8.13
N SER A 321 -21.52 15.87 -7.31
CA SER A 321 -20.73 17.08 -7.10
C SER A 321 -19.41 16.71 -6.42
N ALA A 322 -18.31 17.30 -6.88
CA ALA A 322 -16.98 17.03 -6.36
C ALA A 322 -16.10 18.28 -6.51
N PRO A 323 -16.39 19.37 -5.79
CA PRO A 323 -15.53 20.56 -5.81
C PRO A 323 -14.08 20.20 -5.42
N ARG A 324 -13.14 21.13 -5.64
CA ARG A 324 -11.70 20.87 -5.52
C ARG A 324 -11.22 20.37 -4.15
N ASP A 325 -12.00 20.65 -3.12
CA ASP A 325 -11.72 20.34 -1.72
C ASP A 325 -12.63 19.25 -1.13
N HIS A 326 -13.17 18.39 -2.00
CA HIS A 326 -14.13 17.35 -1.67
C HIS A 326 -13.95 16.09 -2.52
N ILE A 327 -13.67 14.98 -1.84
CA ILE A 327 -13.73 13.61 -2.36
C ILE A 327 -15.03 12.94 -1.91
N ASN A 328 -15.70 12.23 -2.81
CA ASN A 328 -16.97 11.58 -2.49
C ASN A 328 -16.71 10.26 -1.72
N LEU A 329 -17.26 10.15 -0.52
CA LEU A 329 -17.12 9.00 0.38
C LEU A 329 -18.51 8.55 0.83
N HIS A 330 -18.78 7.25 0.76
CA HIS A 330 -20.07 6.69 1.16
C HIS A 330 -19.90 5.51 2.11
N LEU A 331 -20.70 5.50 3.17
CA LEU A 331 -20.77 4.39 4.12
C LEU A 331 -21.91 3.46 3.74
N ARG A 332 -21.61 2.17 3.64
CA ARG A 332 -22.61 1.13 3.36
C ARG A 332 -23.45 0.84 4.60
N GLY A 333 -24.77 0.82 4.45
CA GLY A 333 -25.70 0.46 5.50
C GLY A 333 -25.50 -0.99 5.97
N GLY A 334 -25.73 -1.24 7.26
CA GLY A 334 -25.55 -2.56 7.85
C GLY A 334 -24.18 -2.81 8.44
N TYR A 335 -23.25 -1.86 8.34
CA TYR A 335 -21.88 -1.97 8.87
C TYR A 335 -21.64 -0.96 9.99
N ILE A 336 -20.98 -1.38 11.08
CA ILE A 336 -20.52 -0.47 12.14
C ILE A 336 -19.01 -0.28 11.98
N LEU A 337 -18.57 0.96 11.81
CA LEU A 337 -17.15 1.28 11.65
C LEU A 337 -16.62 1.87 12.97
N PRO A 338 -15.59 1.26 13.59
CA PRO A 338 -14.88 1.90 14.69
C PRO A 338 -14.07 3.08 14.17
N ALA A 339 -14.14 4.18 14.91
CA ALA A 339 -13.44 5.41 14.63
C ALA A 339 -12.80 5.97 15.90
N GLN A 340 -11.90 6.94 15.75
CA GLN A 340 -11.24 7.59 16.88
C GLN A 340 -10.94 9.03 16.48
N LYS A 341 -11.07 9.99 17.39
CA LYS A 341 -10.80 11.40 17.04
C LYS A 341 -9.37 11.54 16.45
N PRO A 342 -9.20 12.19 15.28
CA PRO A 342 -7.90 12.33 14.63
C PRO A 342 -6.97 13.26 15.42
N ASP A 343 -5.66 13.07 15.24
CA ASP A 343 -4.61 13.91 15.81
C ASP A 343 -3.39 13.96 14.86
N LEU A 344 -2.36 14.71 15.21
CA LEU A 344 -1.18 14.96 14.37
C LEU A 344 -0.38 13.68 14.04
N ASN A 345 -0.44 12.67 14.90
CA ASN A 345 0.20 11.37 14.71
C ASN A 345 -0.53 10.28 15.53
N THR A 346 -0.18 9.02 15.28
CA THR A 346 -0.81 7.86 15.93
C THR A 346 -0.52 7.77 17.43
N MET A 347 0.63 8.26 17.90
CA MET A 347 0.94 8.29 19.34
C MET A 347 -0.09 9.15 20.10
N LEU A 348 -0.46 10.31 19.54
CA LEU A 348 -1.48 11.18 20.11
C LEU A 348 -2.89 10.64 19.83
N SER A 349 -3.18 10.25 18.58
CA SER A 349 -4.54 9.84 18.21
C SER A 349 -5.01 8.61 18.96
N ARG A 350 -4.11 7.65 19.26
CA ARG A 350 -4.42 6.45 20.03
C ARG A 350 -4.79 6.74 21.50
N GLN A 351 -4.50 7.94 22.01
CA GLN A 351 -4.93 8.37 23.34
C GLN A 351 -6.35 8.94 23.35
N ASN A 352 -6.89 9.30 22.18
CA ASN A 352 -8.24 9.85 22.08
C ASN A 352 -9.31 8.77 22.30
N ASN A 353 -10.50 9.20 22.71
CA ASN A 353 -11.63 8.29 22.85
C ASN A 353 -12.11 7.75 21.49
N PHE A 354 -12.71 6.57 21.52
CA PHE A 354 -13.32 5.93 20.37
C PHE A 354 -14.69 6.51 20.03
N GLU A 355 -15.04 6.35 18.77
CA GLU A 355 -16.32 6.69 18.17
C GLU A 355 -16.86 5.46 17.41
N LEU A 356 -18.17 5.37 17.21
CA LEU A 356 -18.79 4.40 16.33
C LEU A 356 -19.63 5.10 15.26
N LEU A 357 -19.39 4.78 14.00
CA LEU A 357 -20.25 5.17 12.88
C LEU A 357 -21.22 4.00 12.60
N VAL A 358 -22.52 4.26 12.68
CA VAL A 358 -23.59 3.24 12.62
C VAL A 358 -24.57 3.56 11.48
N PRO A 359 -24.18 3.38 10.21
CA PRO A 359 -25.09 3.43 9.07
C PRO A 359 -26.05 2.23 9.07
N LEU A 360 -27.34 2.50 9.20
CA LEU A 360 -28.37 1.46 9.25
C LEU A 360 -28.66 0.86 7.87
N ASN A 361 -28.91 -0.44 7.79
CA ASN A 361 -29.57 -1.02 6.62
C ASN A 361 -31.10 -0.82 6.68
N ASP A 362 -31.82 -1.35 5.68
CA ASP A 362 -33.28 -1.26 5.62
C ASP A 362 -34.02 -2.00 6.74
N GLN A 363 -33.33 -2.86 7.49
CA GLN A 363 -33.86 -3.55 8.67
C GLN A 363 -33.52 -2.82 9.98
N ASN A 364 -32.99 -1.59 9.92
CA ASN A 364 -32.50 -0.83 11.08
C ASN A 364 -31.46 -1.61 11.91
N SER A 365 -30.65 -2.43 11.24
CA SER A 365 -29.58 -3.19 11.86
C SER A 365 -28.22 -2.81 11.28
N ALA A 366 -27.18 -3.06 12.06
CA ALA A 366 -25.79 -2.91 11.63
C ALA A 366 -24.89 -3.81 12.47
N SER A 367 -23.76 -4.23 11.90
CA SER A 367 -22.76 -5.02 12.64
C SER A 367 -21.34 -4.65 12.25
N GLY A 368 -20.40 -4.85 13.16
CA GLY A 368 -19.00 -4.57 12.92
C GLY A 368 -18.11 -5.15 13.99
N LYS A 369 -16.81 -4.90 13.88
CA LYS A 369 -15.85 -5.27 14.91
C LYS A 369 -14.68 -4.29 14.94
N MET A 370 -13.94 -4.32 16.05
CA MET A 370 -12.71 -3.59 16.23
C MET A 370 -11.64 -4.52 16.80
N PHE A 371 -10.50 -4.60 16.12
CA PHE A 371 -9.26 -5.17 16.64
C PHE A 371 -8.43 -4.05 17.29
N TRP A 372 -7.83 -4.34 18.45
CA TRP A 372 -6.93 -3.41 19.13
C TRP A 372 -5.84 -4.17 19.89
N ASP A 373 -4.59 -3.78 19.69
CA ASP A 373 -3.39 -4.20 20.43
C ASP A 373 -2.54 -2.97 20.77
N ASP A 374 -1.29 -3.15 21.20
CA ASP A 374 -0.38 -2.03 21.48
C ASP A 374 0.07 -1.27 20.23
N GLY A 375 -0.06 -1.87 19.04
CA GLY A 375 0.20 -1.29 17.73
C GLY A 375 1.61 -1.51 17.19
N GLU A 376 2.51 -2.15 17.95
CA GLU A 376 3.93 -2.24 17.56
C GLU A 376 4.65 -3.52 18.01
N SER A 377 4.16 -4.23 19.03
CA SER A 377 4.78 -5.49 19.46
C SER A 377 4.70 -6.54 18.37
N VAL A 378 5.74 -7.37 18.29
CA VAL A 378 5.79 -8.51 17.38
C VAL A 378 4.91 -9.64 17.94
N ASN A 379 4.18 -10.35 17.07
CA ASN A 379 3.38 -11.54 17.39
C ASN A 379 2.25 -11.33 18.42
N THR A 380 1.62 -10.14 18.45
CA THR A 380 0.51 -9.85 19.38
C THR A 380 -0.63 -10.86 19.27
N ILE A 381 -0.91 -11.36 18.07
CA ILE A 381 -1.99 -12.32 17.80
C ILE A 381 -1.66 -13.70 18.38
N GLU A 382 -0.46 -14.22 18.11
CA GLU A 382 0.01 -15.51 18.61
C GLU A 382 0.12 -15.51 20.13
N ASP A 383 0.59 -14.41 20.71
CA ASP A 383 0.77 -14.24 22.15
C ASP A 383 -0.54 -13.87 22.88
N GLY A 384 -1.62 -13.59 22.15
CA GLY A 384 -2.91 -13.21 22.72
C GLY A 384 -2.93 -11.84 23.38
N LEU A 385 -2.03 -10.94 22.98
CA LEU A 385 -1.85 -9.57 23.49
C LEU A 385 -2.71 -8.56 22.70
N TYR A 386 -4.00 -8.85 22.56
CA TYR A 386 -4.95 -8.01 21.81
C TYR A 386 -6.37 -8.19 22.33
N GLN A 387 -7.25 -7.27 21.94
CA GLN A 387 -8.68 -7.28 22.24
C GLN A 387 -9.50 -7.21 20.95
N ILE A 388 -10.60 -7.99 20.90
CA ILE A 388 -11.62 -7.89 19.85
C ILE A 388 -12.94 -7.52 20.47
N ASN A 389 -13.54 -6.44 19.98
CA ASN A 389 -14.89 -6.02 20.31
C ASN A 389 -15.78 -6.19 19.10
N LYS A 390 -16.91 -6.88 19.26
CA LYS A 390 -17.97 -7.02 18.26
C LYS A 390 -19.09 -6.05 18.57
N PHE A 391 -19.61 -5.40 17.53
CA PHE A 391 -20.73 -4.47 17.61
C PHE A 391 -21.92 -5.04 16.85
N GLU A 392 -23.08 -5.08 17.49
CA GLU A 392 -24.32 -5.53 16.87
C GLU A 392 -25.47 -4.61 17.26
N LEU A 393 -26.06 -3.94 16.29
CA LEU A 393 -27.30 -3.22 16.44
C LEU A 393 -28.44 -4.06 15.87
N SER A 394 -29.39 -4.44 16.73
CA SER A 394 -30.64 -5.08 16.32
C SER A 394 -31.76 -4.71 17.28
N ASN A 395 -33.00 -4.64 16.80
CA ASN A 395 -34.16 -4.29 17.62
C ASN A 395 -33.97 -3.00 18.45
N ASN A 396 -33.32 -1.99 17.86
CA ASN A 396 -32.96 -0.72 18.50
C ASN A 396 -32.02 -0.82 19.72
N VAL A 397 -31.31 -1.95 19.88
CA VAL A 397 -30.32 -2.16 20.95
C VAL A 397 -28.95 -2.37 20.31
N LEU A 398 -28.01 -1.47 20.62
CA LEU A 398 -26.61 -1.65 20.29
C LEU A 398 -25.94 -2.47 21.41
N THR A 399 -25.50 -3.67 21.06
CA THR A 399 -24.74 -4.57 21.93
C THR A 399 -23.27 -4.51 21.55
N ILE A 400 -22.41 -4.35 22.55
CA ILE A 400 -20.96 -4.43 22.42
C ILE A 400 -20.51 -5.66 23.19
N THR A 401 -19.87 -6.61 22.52
CA THR A 401 -19.36 -7.84 23.11
C THR A 401 -17.85 -7.89 22.99
N VAL A 402 -17.15 -8.07 24.11
CA VAL A 402 -15.72 -8.40 24.11
C VAL A 402 -15.60 -9.87 23.74
N GLU A 403 -15.26 -10.17 22.49
CA GLU A 403 -15.14 -11.54 21.98
C GLU A 403 -13.81 -12.17 22.40
N LYS A 404 -12.76 -11.35 22.44
CA LYS A 404 -11.43 -11.71 22.93
C LYS A 404 -10.95 -10.59 23.85
N GLU A 405 -10.60 -10.97 25.08
CA GLU A 405 -9.87 -10.11 26.01
C GLU A 405 -8.38 -10.42 25.94
N SER A 406 -7.56 -9.40 26.16
CA SER A 406 -6.11 -9.54 26.19
C SER A 406 -5.64 -10.45 27.34
N ALA A 407 -4.49 -11.09 27.15
CA ALA A 407 -3.75 -11.67 28.28
C ALA A 407 -3.35 -10.57 29.29
N SER A 408 -3.17 -10.98 30.55
CA SER A 408 -3.03 -10.10 31.73
C SER A 408 -1.83 -9.14 31.72
N SER A 409 -0.88 -9.30 30.80
CA SER A 409 0.31 -8.48 30.66
C SER A 409 0.10 -7.17 29.89
N TRP A 410 -0.99 -7.04 29.12
CA TRP A 410 -1.35 -5.81 28.41
C TRP A 410 -2.69 -5.29 28.94
N PRO A 411 -2.81 -4.00 29.33
CA PRO A 411 -3.98 -3.46 30.02
C PRO A 411 -5.24 -3.36 29.15
N GLY A 412 -5.19 -3.81 27.88
CA GLY A 412 -6.31 -3.75 26.96
C GLY A 412 -6.64 -2.33 26.53
N ILE A 413 -7.88 -2.14 26.08
CA ILE A 413 -8.40 -0.81 25.75
C ILE A 413 -8.63 -0.01 27.04
N VAL A 414 -7.95 1.13 27.15
CA VAL A 414 -8.13 2.09 28.26
C VAL A 414 -8.95 3.32 27.85
N GLN A 415 -9.12 3.54 26.56
CA GLN A 415 -9.90 4.63 25.98
C GLN A 415 -11.40 4.38 26.17
N LYS A 416 -12.18 5.45 26.30
CA LYS A 416 -13.64 5.36 26.40
C LYS A 416 -14.28 5.33 25.01
N LEU A 417 -15.50 4.83 24.93
CA LEU A 417 -16.41 5.14 23.83
C LEU A 417 -17.10 6.47 24.14
N ASP A 418 -16.89 7.48 23.31
CA ASP A 418 -17.35 8.85 23.54
C ASP A 418 -18.55 9.24 22.66
N THR A 419 -18.50 8.90 21.37
CA THR A 419 -19.56 9.27 20.41
C THR A 419 -20.07 8.06 19.64
N ILE A 420 -21.38 8.00 19.40
CA ILE A 420 -22.03 7.00 18.54
C ILE A 420 -22.92 7.76 17.56
N GLU A 421 -22.58 7.70 16.27
CA GLU A 421 -23.30 8.39 15.19
C GLU A 421 -24.17 7.41 14.42
N PHE A 422 -25.50 7.51 14.59
CA PHE A 422 -26.46 6.70 13.82
C PHE A 422 -26.86 7.43 12.53
N MET A 423 -26.83 6.73 11.39
CA MET A 423 -27.27 7.27 10.10
C MET A 423 -28.49 6.51 9.60
N GLY A 424 -29.51 7.23 9.14
CA GLY A 424 -30.76 6.63 8.66
C GLY A 424 -31.74 6.22 9.77
N TRP A 425 -31.61 6.77 10.98
CA TRP A 425 -32.54 6.45 12.06
C TRP A 425 -33.97 6.94 11.71
N PRO A 426 -35.02 6.10 11.83
CA PRO A 426 -36.34 6.36 11.22
C PRO A 426 -37.08 7.61 11.75
N SER A 427 -36.76 8.06 12.95
CA SER A 427 -37.42 9.20 13.61
C SER A 427 -36.47 9.87 14.60
N PRO A 428 -36.58 11.18 14.87
CA PRO A 428 -35.81 11.81 15.95
C PRO A 428 -36.00 11.02 17.27
N PRO A 429 -34.95 10.84 18.09
CA PRO A 429 -35.12 10.26 19.41
C PRO A 429 -36.11 11.10 20.22
N LEU A 430 -36.97 10.42 20.98
CA LEU A 430 -38.01 11.02 21.84
C LEU A 430 -37.44 11.96 22.90
#